data_AF-A0A1G1M2V1-F1
#
_entry.id   AF-A0A1G1M2V1-F1
#
_cell.length_a   1.000
_cell.length_b   1.000
_cell.length_c   1.000
_cell.angle_alpha   90.00
_cell.angle_beta   90.00
_cell.angle_gamma   90.00
#
_symmetry.space_group_name_H-M   'P 1'
#
loop_
_entity.id
_entity.type
_entity.pdbx_description
1 polymer ?
#
loop_
_entity_poly.entity_id
_entity_poly.type
_entity_poly.pdbx_seq_one_letter_code
_entity_poly.pdbx_strand_id
1 'polypeptide(L)'
;MIALSSRELGVVKDILHRHISDREVWVFGSRAGKDHKKYSDLDLAIIGREPIPPQVMAILREDFSESKLPFKVDVVDWAETSSEFRELIRRKYEVIQNPISNS
;
A
#
# COMPACT_ATOMS: atom_id res chain seq x y z
N MET A 1 1.84 2.59 -13.89
CA MET A 1 3.30 2.40 -13.63
C MET A 1 3.64 3.06 -12.30
N ILE A 2 4.02 2.23 -11.32
CA ILE A 2 4.35 2.68 -9.96
C ILE A 2 5.81 3.17 -9.92
N ALA A 3 6.04 4.29 -9.26
CA ALA A 3 7.35 4.91 -9.09
C ALA A 3 8.22 4.21 -8.03
N LEU A 4 8.58 2.96 -8.29
CA LEU A 4 9.45 2.13 -7.45
C LEU A 4 10.46 1.39 -8.34
N SER A 5 11.72 1.29 -7.88
CA SER A 5 12.68 0.36 -8.45
C SER A 5 12.24 -1.08 -8.21
N SER A 6 12.73 -2.03 -9.00
CA SER A 6 12.41 -3.46 -8.82
C SER A 6 12.77 -3.98 -7.42
N ARG A 7 13.83 -3.43 -6.80
CA ARG A 7 14.24 -3.80 -5.44
C ARG A 7 13.26 -3.27 -4.39
N GLU A 8 12.86 -2.01 -4.50
CA GLU A 8 11.87 -1.42 -3.60
C GLU A 8 10.50 -2.11 -3.74
N LEU A 9 10.09 -2.38 -4.99
CA LEU A 9 8.85 -3.12 -5.27
C LEU A 9 8.88 -4.53 -4.67
N GLY A 10 10.02 -5.22 -4.73
CA GLY A 10 10.21 -6.52 -4.08
C GLY A 10 10.00 -6.45 -2.57
N VAL A 11 10.68 -5.51 -1.90
CA VAL A 11 10.53 -5.31 -0.44
C VAL A 11 9.07 -5.02 -0.07
N VAL A 12 8.40 -4.13 -0.82
CA VAL A 12 6.99 -3.80 -0.57
C VAL A 12 6.10 -5.03 -0.71
N LYS A 13 6.22 -5.79 -1.81
CA LYS A 13 5.43 -6.99 -2.04
C LYS A 13 5.69 -8.09 -1.01
N ASP A 14 6.94 -8.27 -0.58
CA ASP A 14 7.29 -9.28 0.42
C ASP A 14 6.63 -8.98 1.78
N ILE A 15 6.63 -7.71 2.19
CA ILE A 15 5.98 -7.27 3.43
C ILE A 15 4.46 -7.41 3.31
N LEU A 16 3.85 -6.96 2.21
CA LEU A 16 2.40 -7.06 2.01
C LEU A 16 1.92 -8.52 1.98
N HIS A 17 2.62 -9.41 1.26
CA HIS A 17 2.24 -10.83 1.22
C HIS A 17 2.37 -11.52 2.59
N ARG A 18 3.34 -11.12 3.41
CA ARG A 18 3.52 -11.74 4.75
C ARG A 18 2.32 -11.50 5.67
N HIS A 19 1.69 -10.34 5.56
CA HIS A 19 0.69 -9.89 6.54
C HIS A 19 -0.74 -9.88 6.00
N ILE A 20 -0.92 -9.60 4.72
CA ILE A 20 -2.23 -9.33 4.09
C ILE A 20 -2.30 -9.88 2.66
N SER A 21 -1.81 -11.09 2.43
CA SER A 21 -1.81 -11.73 1.09
C SER A 21 -3.21 -11.90 0.47
N ASP A 22 -4.25 -11.91 1.29
CA ASP A 22 -5.66 -12.00 0.89
C ASP A 22 -6.25 -10.64 0.47
N ARG A 23 -5.47 -9.54 0.59
CA ARG A 23 -5.96 -8.18 0.31
C ARG A 23 -5.39 -7.64 -1.00
N GLU A 24 -6.25 -6.95 -1.72
CA GLU A 24 -5.84 -6.08 -2.82
C GLU A 24 -5.25 -4.81 -2.22
N VAL A 25 -4.14 -4.33 -2.79
CA VAL A 25 -3.47 -3.13 -2.30
C VAL A 25 -3.22 -2.19 -3.47
N TRP A 26 -3.57 -0.94 -3.27
CA TRP A 26 -3.38 0.13 -4.24
C TRP A 26 -2.28 1.07 -3.78
N VAL A 27 -1.44 1.50 -4.71
CA VAL A 27 -0.63 2.70 -4.56
C VAL A 27 -1.45 3.89 -5.03
N PHE A 28 -1.52 4.93 -4.22
CA PHE A 28 -2.14 6.20 -4.59
C PHE A 28 -1.15 7.36 -4.38
N GLY A 29 -1.64 8.59 -4.51
CA GLY A 29 -0.83 9.77 -4.23
C GLY A 29 0.29 9.99 -5.25
N SER A 30 1.41 10.53 -4.78
CA SER A 30 2.48 11.03 -5.66
C SER A 30 3.18 9.92 -6.46
N ARG A 31 3.20 8.69 -5.93
CA ARG A 31 3.85 7.52 -6.56
C ARG A 31 2.92 6.73 -7.47
N ALA A 32 1.63 7.06 -7.53
CA ALA A 32 0.68 6.55 -8.51
C ALA A 32 0.81 7.28 -9.86
N GLY A 33 1.98 7.21 -10.50
CA GLY A 33 2.23 7.83 -11.81
C GLY A 33 3.69 8.20 -12.07
N LYS A 34 3.93 8.96 -13.16
CA LYS A 34 5.28 9.31 -13.64
C LYS A 34 5.94 10.49 -12.90
N ASP A 35 5.15 11.43 -12.38
CA ASP A 35 5.66 12.65 -11.73
C ASP A 35 5.79 12.48 -10.21
N HIS A 36 6.92 11.93 -9.76
CA HIS A 36 7.20 11.73 -8.35
C HIS A 36 8.48 12.45 -7.94
N LYS A 37 8.48 13.04 -6.74
CA LYS A 37 9.70 13.51 -6.08
C LYS A 37 10.40 12.31 -5.46
N LYS A 38 11.73 12.20 -5.62
CA LYS A 38 12.54 11.06 -5.18
C LYS A 38 12.35 10.65 -3.70
N TYR A 39 12.03 11.61 -2.84
CA TYR A 39 11.84 11.43 -1.37
C TYR A 39 10.39 11.51 -0.91
N SER A 40 9.43 11.37 -1.82
CA SER A 40 8.01 11.32 -1.43
C SER A 40 7.70 10.01 -0.71
N ASP A 41 6.74 10.05 0.21
CA ASP A 41 6.24 8.84 0.87
C ASP A 41 5.53 7.92 -0.15
N LEU A 42 5.36 6.65 0.22
CA LEU A 42 4.58 5.68 -0.54
C LEU A 42 3.23 5.49 0.14
N ASP A 43 2.19 6.00 -0.50
CA ASP A 43 0.81 5.89 -0.01
C ASP A 43 0.18 4.58 -0.49
N LEU A 44 -0.24 3.73 0.45
CA LEU A 44 -0.87 2.44 0.22
C LEU A 44 -2.29 2.40 0.79
N ALA A 45 -3.26 1.97 -0.01
CA ALA A 45 -4.62 1.69 0.44
C ALA A 45 -4.86 0.18 0.42
N ILE A 46 -5.21 -0.41 1.57
CA ILE A 46 -5.57 -1.82 1.68
C ILE A 46 -7.07 -1.95 1.44
N ILE A 47 -7.44 -2.62 0.35
CA ILE A 47 -8.82 -2.68 -0.12
C ILE A 47 -9.56 -3.84 0.56
N GLY A 48 -10.74 -3.53 1.07
CA GLY A 48 -11.61 -4.50 1.75
C GLY A 48 -12.88 -3.86 2.26
N ARG A 49 -13.88 -4.70 2.55
CA ARG A 49 -15.10 -4.27 3.27
C ARG A 49 -14.91 -4.30 4.78
N GLU A 50 -14.11 -5.23 5.26
CA GLU A 50 -13.81 -5.42 6.67
C GLU A 50 -12.49 -4.74 7.02
N PRO A 51 -12.43 -4.05 8.17
CA PRO A 51 -11.22 -3.40 8.63
C PRO A 51 -10.13 -4.44 8.93
N ILE A 52 -8.88 -4.02 8.74
CA ILE A 52 -7.70 -4.76 9.12
C ILE A 52 -7.61 -4.75 10.65
N PRO A 53 -7.41 -5.91 11.30
CA PRO A 53 -7.23 -5.96 12.74
C PRO A 53 -6.11 -5.01 13.19
N PRO A 54 -6.30 -4.20 14.24
CA PRO A 54 -5.32 -3.19 14.67
C PRO A 54 -3.91 -3.75 14.90
N GLN A 55 -3.80 -4.98 15.38
CA GLN A 55 -2.54 -5.68 15.60
C GLN A 55 -1.81 -5.96 14.28
N VAL A 56 -2.53 -6.41 13.24
CA VAL A 56 -1.96 -6.64 11.90
C VAL A 56 -1.49 -5.32 11.29
N MET A 57 -2.30 -4.26 11.42
CA MET A 57 -1.93 -2.94 10.93
C MET A 57 -0.70 -2.37 11.66
N ALA A 58 -0.57 -2.59 12.97
CA ALA A 58 0.60 -2.17 13.74
C ALA A 58 1.87 -2.88 13.28
N ILE A 59 1.84 -4.22 13.17
CA ILE A 59 2.97 -5.03 12.71
C ILE A 59 3.35 -4.66 11.27
N LEU A 60 2.37 -4.45 10.38
CA LEU A 60 2.62 -4.04 9.00
C LEU A 60 3.37 -2.71 8.93
N ARG A 61 2.97 -1.72 9.75
CA ARG A 61 3.66 -0.42 9.81
C ARG A 61 5.06 -0.53 10.39
N GLU A 62 5.24 -1.37 11.41
CA GLU A 62 6.54 -1.66 12.02
C GLU A 62 7.49 -2.27 10.98
N ASP A 63 7.08 -3.34 10.29
CA ASP A 63 7.87 -3.99 9.23
C ASP A 63 8.27 -3.02 8.10
N PHE A 64 7.38 -2.10 7.71
CA PHE A 64 7.74 -1.06 6.75
C PHE A 64 8.76 -0.07 7.30
N SER A 65 8.62 0.33 8.57
CA SER A 65 9.51 1.28 9.22
C SER A 65 10.93 0.72 9.42
N GLU A 66 11.06 -0.59 9.66
CA GLU A 66 12.33 -1.30 9.81
C GLU A 66 12.93 -1.74 8.46
N SER A 67 12.20 -1.56 7.36
CA SER A 67 12.64 -1.98 6.04
C SER A 67 13.79 -1.12 5.49
N LYS A 68 14.41 -1.59 4.41
CA LYS A 68 15.49 -0.86 3.71
C LYS A 68 14.98 0.18 2.70
N LEU A 69 13.69 0.53 2.76
CA LEU A 69 13.10 1.53 1.86
C LEU A 69 13.63 2.94 2.23
N PRO A 70 14.03 3.77 1.25
CA PRO A 70 14.58 5.09 1.52
C PRO A 70 13.52 6.18 1.77
N PHE A 71 12.27 5.79 2.02
CA PHE A 71 11.11 6.66 2.22
C PHE A 71 10.11 5.99 3.17
N LYS A 72 9.17 6.76 3.72
CA LYS A 72 8.12 6.21 4.58
C LYS A 72 7.02 5.57 3.74
N VAL A 73 6.33 4.61 4.34
CA VAL A 73 5.15 3.97 3.75
C VAL A 73 3.96 4.31 4.63
N ASP A 74 3.01 5.06 4.08
CA ASP A 74 1.77 5.42 4.75
C ASP A 74 0.66 4.47 4.30
N VAL A 75 0.09 3.75 5.26
CA VAL A 75 -0.90 2.70 5.01
C VAL A 75 -2.25 3.11 5.57
N VAL A 76 -3.25 3.15 4.69
CA VAL A 76 -4.65 3.43 5.04
C VAL A 76 -5.52 2.19 4.88
N ASP A 77 -6.42 1.99 5.83
CA ASP A 77 -7.45 0.97 5.75
C ASP A 77 -8.65 1.51 4.95
N TRP A 78 -8.97 0.86 3.84
CA TRP A 78 -10.10 1.26 3.02
C TRP A 78 -11.41 1.26 3.81
N ALA A 79 -11.64 0.28 4.68
CA ALA A 79 -12.91 0.11 5.40
C ALA A 79 -13.17 1.24 6.42
N GLU A 80 -12.11 1.82 6.97
CA GLU A 80 -12.19 2.95 7.92
C GLU A 80 -12.05 4.32 7.26
N THR A 81 -11.67 4.35 5.99
CA THR A 81 -11.51 5.60 5.22
C THR A 81 -12.85 6.23 4.85
N SER A 82 -12.96 7.56 4.92
CA SER A 82 -14.17 8.30 4.54
C SER A 82 -14.52 8.16 3.05
N SER A 83 -15.79 8.34 2.69
CA SER A 83 -16.28 8.32 1.31
C SER A 83 -15.51 9.28 0.39
N GLU A 84 -15.27 10.50 0.85
CA GLU A 84 -14.62 11.56 0.10
C GLU A 84 -13.16 11.19 -0.21
N PHE A 85 -12.46 10.62 0.77
CA PHE A 85 -11.07 10.21 0.58
C PHE A 85 -10.97 8.96 -0.32
N ARG A 86 -11.91 8.01 -0.20
CA ARG A 86 -12.03 6.89 -1.14
C ARG A 86 -12.23 7.37 -2.58
N GLU A 87 -13.06 8.40 -2.80
CA GLU A 87 -13.25 9.00 -4.11
C GLU A 87 -11.98 9.67 -4.64
N LEU A 88 -11.23 10.36 -3.77
CA LEU A 88 -9.95 10.95 -4.15
C LEU A 88 -8.95 9.88 -4.62
N ILE A 89 -8.82 8.78 -3.87
CA ILE A 89 -7.93 7.66 -4.22
C ILE A 89 -8.37 7.04 -5.55
N ARG A 90 -9.67 6.82 -5.77
CA ARG A 90 -10.20 6.25 -7.02
C ARG A 90 -9.89 7.06 -8.26
N ARG A 91 -9.69 8.38 -8.14
CA ARG A 91 -9.31 9.22 -9.29
C ARG A 91 -7.97 8.80 -9.89
N LYS A 92 -7.05 8.28 -9.06
CA LYS A 92 -5.73 7.87 -9.52
C LYS A 92 -5.08 6.90 -8.54
N TYR A 93 -5.03 5.64 -8.93
CA TYR A 93 -4.32 4.60 -8.22
C TYR A 93 -3.73 3.58 -9.19
N GLU A 94 -2.81 2.77 -8.69
CA GLU A 94 -2.22 1.65 -9.40
C GLU A 94 -2.24 0.43 -8.47
N VAL A 95 -2.65 -0.73 -8.98
CA VAL A 95 -2.66 -1.96 -8.19
C VAL A 95 -1.23 -2.47 -7.99
N ILE A 96 -0.81 -2.63 -6.73
CA ILE A 96 0.52 -3.17 -6.38
C ILE A 96 0.46 -4.64 -5.97
N GLN A 97 -0.65 -5.07 -5.38
CA GLN A 97 -0.92 -6.46 -4.99
C GLN A 97 -2.37 -6.80 -5.33
N ASN A 98 -2.57 -7.97 -5.93
CA ASN A 98 -3.88 -8.62 -6.00
C ASN A 98 -3.96 -9.69 -4.90
N PRO A 99 -5.16 -9.99 -4.37
CA PRO A 99 -5.36 -11.11 -3.47
C PRO A 99 -4.82 -12.40 -4.09
N ILE A 100 -4.08 -13.19 -3.32
CA ILE A 100 -3.71 -14.54 -3.77
C ILE A 100 -5.00 -15.35 -3.87
N SER A 101 -5.39 -15.67 -5.10
CA SER A 101 -6.47 -16.64 -5.35
C SER A 101 -5.92 -18.02 -5.04
N ASN A 102 -6.24 -18.55 -3.86
CA ASN A 102 -6.03 -19.98 -3.59
C ASN A 102 -6.99 -20.76 -4.50
N SER A 103 -6.48 -21.25 -5.63
CA SER A 103 -7.16 -22.25 -6.46
C SER A 103 -6.97 -23.64 -5.87
#